data_AF-A0A4Y8CKW8-F1
#
_entry.id   AF-A0A4Y8CKW8-F1
#
_cell.length_a   1.000
_cell.length_b   1.000
_cell.length_c   1.000
_cell.angle_alpha   90.00
_cell.angle_beta   90.00
_cell.angle_gamma   90.00
#
_symmetry.space_group_name_H-M   'P 1'
#
loop_
_entity.id
_entity.type
_entity.pdbx_description
1 polymer ?
#
loop_
_entity_poly.entity_id
_entity_poly.type
_entity_poly.pdbx_seq_one_letter_code
_entity_poly.pdbx_strand_id
1 'polypeptide(L)'
;MTDTIMQDTIMQDTIMQDADTQDLEIQDTVMQDTGMPDVERKIAKMKTPRQYGQENSIREDLWKPNECFYLLHLYTINDNNISMNEGRFFSGQKGVVATLIRDMTAESVKHYPGGLLLASDPWFPRTYTDNKIYSKVRKLLKAEDDLAAELETKLNAHYGIDSDSTAQQTANERQIRALERQSRRAKKKLENQLANELKKQKAILRKNEIQEEKRLQETNQALRLAFAKVKKPVIIDSTDA
;
A
#
# COMPACT_ATOMS: atom_id res chain seq x y z
N MET A 1 -81.18 26.94 55.37
CA MET A 1 -80.99 28.00 56.36
C MET A 1 -79.51 27.96 56.69
N THR A 2 -78.70 28.69 55.90
CA THR A 2 -78.06 29.97 56.31
C THR A 2 -77.10 29.69 57.48
N ASP A 3 -75.78 29.75 57.30
CA ASP A 3 -75.08 31.02 57.09
C ASP A 3 -73.78 30.93 56.27
N THR A 4 -73.64 31.93 55.41
CA THR A 4 -72.41 32.51 54.88
C THR A 4 -71.79 33.42 55.95
N ILE A 5 -70.44 33.49 56.07
CA ILE A 5 -69.68 34.73 56.36
C ILE A 5 -68.16 34.50 56.18
N MET A 6 -67.60 35.28 55.25
CA MET A 6 -66.29 35.99 55.19
C MET A 6 -65.00 35.20 55.49
N GLN A 7 -64.16 34.89 54.48
CA GLN A 7 -63.11 35.75 53.90
C GLN A 7 -62.22 36.44 54.95
N ASP A 8 -61.07 35.82 55.22
CA ASP A 8 -59.86 36.53 55.69
C ASP A 8 -58.78 36.40 54.62
N THR A 9 -58.51 37.54 54.00
CA THR A 9 -57.45 37.78 53.02
C THR A 9 -56.12 37.89 53.77
N ILE A 10 -55.32 36.81 53.78
CA ILE A 10 -53.92 36.90 54.20
C ILE A 10 -53.10 37.35 52.98
N MET A 11 -52.91 38.66 52.86
CA MET A 11 -51.77 39.22 52.13
C MET A 11 -50.54 39.08 53.02
N GLN A 12 -49.56 38.28 52.62
CA GLN A 12 -48.20 38.42 53.11
C GLN A 12 -47.22 38.35 51.94
N ASP A 13 -46.77 39.55 51.56
CA ASP A 13 -45.42 39.94 51.19
C ASP A 13 -44.54 38.88 50.53
N THR A 14 -44.46 39.00 49.20
CA THR A 14 -43.34 38.51 48.42
C THR A 14 -42.09 39.29 48.82
N ILE A 15 -41.31 38.77 49.75
CA ILE A 15 -39.93 39.22 49.96
C ILE A 15 -39.15 38.81 48.72
N MET A 16 -38.93 39.79 47.86
CA MET A 16 -38.03 39.74 46.73
C MET A 16 -36.62 39.53 47.30
N GLN A 17 -36.16 38.28 47.37
CA GLN A 17 -34.76 38.00 47.58
C GLN A 17 -34.02 38.46 46.32
N ASP A 18 -33.26 39.54 46.48
CA ASP A 18 -32.22 39.96 45.57
C ASP A 18 -31.43 38.72 45.14
N ALA A 19 -31.47 38.45 43.85
CA ALA A 19 -30.51 37.56 43.23
C ALA A 19 -29.15 38.23 43.39
N ASP A 20 -28.42 37.84 44.43
CA ASP A 20 -26.98 38.02 44.49
C ASP A 20 -26.44 37.44 43.18
N THR A 21 -26.15 38.33 42.26
CA THR A 21 -25.29 38.09 41.11
C THR A 21 -23.95 37.67 41.69
N GLN A 22 -23.81 36.39 42.00
CA GLN A 22 -22.52 35.75 42.01
C GLN A 22 -21.97 36.03 40.62
N ASP A 23 -20.98 36.91 40.59
CA ASP A 23 -19.94 36.96 39.58
C ASP A 23 -19.61 35.51 39.24
N LEU A 24 -20.23 35.02 38.16
CA LEU A 24 -19.63 33.96 37.40
C LEU A 24 -18.39 34.66 36.84
N GLU A 25 -17.30 34.61 37.61
CA GLU A 25 -15.97 34.69 37.07
C GLU A 25 -15.97 33.65 35.95
N ILE A 26 -16.26 34.12 34.74
CA ILE A 26 -15.81 33.51 33.53
C ILE A 26 -14.30 33.58 33.73
N GLN A 27 -13.76 32.54 34.36
CA GLN A 27 -12.42 32.11 34.08
C GLN A 27 -12.41 32.03 32.57
N ASP A 28 -11.86 33.08 31.96
CA ASP A 28 -11.01 32.94 30.81
C ASP A 28 -10.13 31.74 31.15
N THR A 29 -10.60 30.56 30.76
CA THR A 29 -9.75 29.55 30.17
C THR A 29 -9.01 30.30 29.07
N VAL A 30 -7.94 30.98 29.49
CA VAL A 30 -6.67 30.95 28.81
C VAL A 30 -6.49 29.47 28.54
N MET A 31 -6.98 29.03 27.38
CA MET A 31 -6.34 27.98 26.62
C MET A 31 -4.91 28.46 26.55
N GLN A 32 -4.13 28.11 27.57
CA GLN A 32 -2.71 27.97 27.42
C GLN A 32 -2.62 27.10 26.20
N ASP A 33 -2.10 27.73 25.16
CA ASP A 33 -1.56 27.13 23.96
C ASP A 33 -0.70 25.97 24.44
N THR A 34 -1.37 24.84 24.68
CA THR A 34 -0.81 23.65 25.28
C THR A 34 -0.08 23.08 24.12
N GLY A 35 1.19 23.52 24.02
CA GLY A 35 1.97 23.52 22.80
C GLY A 35 1.65 22.31 21.97
N MET A 36 1.03 22.54 20.82
CA MET A 36 0.66 21.57 19.81
C MET A 36 1.44 20.27 19.98
N PRO A 37 0.84 19.23 20.62
CA PRO A 37 1.62 18.11 21.07
C PRO A 37 2.18 17.46 19.83
N ASP A 38 3.47 17.17 19.92
CA ASP A 38 4.41 16.47 19.04
C ASP A 38 3.82 15.37 18.09
N VAL A 39 2.56 14.95 18.30
CA VAL A 39 1.66 14.21 17.40
C VAL A 39 1.43 14.93 16.06
N GLU A 40 1.05 16.21 16.03
CA GLU A 40 0.86 16.93 14.76
C GLU A 40 2.18 17.11 14.01
N ARG A 41 3.27 17.31 14.76
CA ARG A 41 4.64 17.30 14.23
C ARG A 41 5.01 15.94 13.63
N LYS A 42 4.45 14.83 14.13
CA LYS A 42 4.68 13.47 13.63
C LYS A 42 3.90 13.16 12.37
N ILE A 43 2.64 13.61 12.30
CA ILE A 43 1.85 13.62 11.06
C ILE A 43 2.53 14.52 10.02
N ALA A 44 3.14 15.63 10.45
CA ALA A 44 4.01 16.45 9.61
C ALA A 44 5.35 15.76 9.27
N LYS A 45 5.90 14.87 10.10
CA LYS A 45 7.09 14.04 9.77
C LYS A 45 6.76 12.91 8.77
N MET A 46 5.50 12.50 8.65
CA MET A 46 5.06 11.75 7.47
C MET A 46 5.21 12.57 6.17
N LYS A 47 5.35 13.91 6.25
CA LYS A 47 5.61 14.79 5.09
C LYS A 47 7.07 14.80 4.63
N THR A 48 8.02 14.21 5.35
CA THR A 48 9.43 14.23 4.90
C THR A 48 9.76 13.03 4.01
N PRO A 49 10.14 13.24 2.73
CA PRO A 49 10.66 12.16 1.91
C PRO A 49 11.98 11.66 2.48
N ARG A 50 12.19 10.35 2.34
CA ARG A 50 13.40 9.63 2.74
C ARG A 50 14.67 10.33 2.27
N GLN A 51 15.68 10.27 3.13
CA GLN A 51 17.01 10.81 2.95
C GLN A 51 17.59 10.50 1.55
N TYR A 52 18.05 11.57 0.91
CA TYR A 52 18.87 11.61 -0.30
C TYR A 52 20.07 10.67 -0.16
N GLY A 53 20.23 9.72 -1.08
CA GLY A 53 21.45 8.91 -1.14
C GLY A 53 21.36 7.61 -1.93
N GLN A 54 20.19 7.22 -2.42
CA GLN A 54 20.05 6.04 -3.27
C GLN A 54 19.34 6.42 -4.57
N GLU A 55 20.13 6.77 -5.59
CA GLU A 55 19.67 6.91 -6.97
C GLU A 55 19.25 5.54 -7.51
N ASN A 56 18.06 5.09 -7.12
CA ASN A 56 17.40 3.99 -7.79
C ASN A 56 16.71 4.56 -9.02
N SER A 57 17.37 4.47 -10.16
CA SER A 57 16.68 4.59 -11.44
C SER A 57 15.58 3.52 -11.54
N ILE A 58 14.53 3.85 -12.33
CA ILE A 58 13.37 3.04 -12.74
C ILE A 58 12.06 3.52 -12.09
N ARG A 59 11.50 4.58 -12.69
CA ARG A 59 10.10 5.04 -12.63
C ARG A 59 9.39 4.65 -11.35
N GLU A 60 9.82 5.25 -10.24
CA GLU A 60 9.10 5.14 -8.99
C GLU A 60 7.67 5.59 -9.22
N ASP A 61 6.74 4.83 -8.64
CA ASP A 61 5.35 5.16 -8.43
C ASP A 61 5.27 6.55 -7.75
N LEU A 62 5.36 7.63 -8.54
CA LEU A 62 5.34 9.04 -8.13
C LEU A 62 3.92 9.42 -7.69
N TRP A 63 3.37 8.68 -6.74
CA TRP A 63 2.17 9.08 -6.01
C TRP A 63 2.52 10.32 -5.23
N LYS A 64 1.89 11.42 -5.60
CA LYS A 64 2.02 12.67 -4.86
C LYS A 64 1.31 12.56 -3.52
N PRO A 65 1.73 13.37 -2.53
CA PRO A 65 1.08 13.39 -1.23
C PRO A 65 -0.45 13.54 -1.35
N ASN A 66 -0.91 14.44 -2.20
CA ASN A 66 -2.35 14.70 -2.42
C ASN A 66 -3.10 13.47 -2.98
N GLU A 67 -2.50 12.74 -3.93
CA GLU A 67 -3.08 11.50 -4.44
C GLU A 67 -3.17 10.43 -3.34
N CYS A 68 -2.20 10.39 -2.41
CA CYS A 68 -2.22 9.46 -1.29
C CYS A 68 -3.33 9.81 -0.30
N PHE A 69 -3.50 11.10 0.03
CA PHE A 69 -4.56 11.58 0.90
C PHE A 69 -5.94 11.32 0.30
N TYR A 70 -6.12 11.61 -0.97
CA TYR A 70 -7.38 11.35 -1.65
C TYR A 70 -7.70 9.85 -1.71
N LEU A 71 -6.71 9.02 -2.03
CA LEU A 71 -6.87 7.56 -2.00
C LEU A 71 -7.25 7.04 -0.61
N LEU A 72 -6.62 7.55 0.44
CA LEU A 72 -6.92 7.19 1.81
C LEU A 72 -8.32 7.66 2.22
N HIS A 73 -8.71 8.87 1.83
CA HIS A 73 -10.03 9.43 2.08
C HIS A 73 -11.14 8.63 1.39
N LEU A 74 -10.96 8.28 0.11
CA LEU A 74 -11.87 7.40 -0.62
C LEU A 74 -11.95 6.01 0.02
N TYR A 75 -10.86 5.53 0.57
CA TYR A 75 -10.84 4.27 1.30
C TYR A 75 -11.67 4.38 2.59
N THR A 76 -11.48 5.42 3.40
CA THR A 76 -12.20 5.62 4.66
C THR A 76 -13.69 5.94 4.48
N ILE A 77 -14.11 6.59 3.40
CA ILE A 77 -15.54 6.87 3.16
C ILE A 77 -16.31 5.59 2.79
N ASN A 78 -15.62 4.58 2.25
CA ASN A 78 -16.22 3.33 1.81
C ASN A 78 -16.28 2.29 2.94
N ASP A 79 -16.78 2.68 4.12
CA ASP A 79 -16.86 1.87 5.35
C ASP A 79 -17.56 0.51 5.15
N ASN A 80 -18.54 0.44 4.25
CA ASN A 80 -19.34 -0.76 3.99
C ASN A 80 -18.56 -1.92 3.32
N ASN A 81 -17.31 -1.68 2.92
CA ASN A 81 -16.57 -2.58 2.04
C ASN A 81 -15.30 -3.15 2.67
N ILE A 82 -14.99 -2.80 3.92
CA ILE A 82 -13.71 -3.12 4.55
C ILE A 82 -13.92 -4.00 5.78
N SER A 83 -14.40 -5.23 5.57
CA SER A 83 -14.26 -6.26 6.62
C SER A 83 -12.82 -6.77 6.62
N MET A 84 -12.01 -6.32 7.57
CA MET A 84 -10.63 -6.76 7.77
C MET A 84 -10.62 -8.18 8.38
N ASN A 85 -11.08 -9.18 7.64
CA ASN A 85 -11.05 -10.57 8.12
C ASN A 85 -9.61 -11.11 8.06
N GLU A 86 -9.02 -11.29 9.24
CA GLU A 86 -7.88 -12.17 9.54
C GLU A 86 -6.68 -12.08 8.56
N GLY A 87 -6.18 -10.86 8.32
CA GLY A 87 -4.89 -10.66 7.66
C GLY A 87 -4.84 -11.00 6.16
N ARG A 88 -5.96 -11.39 5.54
CA ARG A 88 -6.09 -11.50 4.08
C ARG A 88 -6.81 -10.29 3.52
N PHE A 89 -6.02 -9.32 3.05
CA PHE A 89 -6.54 -8.23 2.24
C PHE A 89 -7.33 -8.77 1.03
N PHE A 90 -8.57 -8.28 0.93
CA PHE A 90 -9.59 -8.47 -0.09
C PHE A 90 -9.12 -9.05 -1.43
N SER A 91 -9.17 -10.37 -1.56
CA SER A 91 -9.25 -11.03 -2.86
C SER A 91 -10.71 -11.22 -3.32
N GLY A 92 -11.70 -10.95 -2.46
CA GLY A 92 -13.10 -11.29 -2.71
C GLY A 92 -13.96 -10.22 -3.37
N GLN A 93 -13.68 -8.93 -3.17
CA GLN A 93 -14.52 -7.84 -3.68
C GLN A 93 -13.80 -7.02 -4.75
N LYS A 94 -13.69 -7.60 -5.95
CA LYS A 94 -13.22 -6.92 -7.17
C LYS A 94 -13.92 -5.55 -7.39
N GLY A 95 -15.13 -5.37 -6.87
CA GLY A 95 -15.90 -4.13 -6.96
C GLY A 95 -15.27 -2.93 -6.25
N VAL A 96 -14.63 -3.11 -5.09
CA VAL A 96 -14.13 -1.97 -4.27
C VAL A 96 -12.93 -1.30 -4.93
N VAL A 97 -11.99 -2.11 -5.41
CA VAL A 97 -10.81 -1.62 -6.13
C VAL A 97 -11.23 -0.96 -7.45
N ALA A 98 -12.22 -1.53 -8.15
CA ALA A 98 -12.77 -0.92 -9.35
C ALA A 98 -13.40 0.46 -9.08
N THR A 99 -14.14 0.60 -7.96
CA THR A 99 -14.69 1.89 -7.53
C THR A 99 -13.57 2.89 -7.19
N LEU A 100 -12.56 2.49 -6.42
CA LEU A 100 -11.40 3.33 -6.11
C LEU A 100 -10.66 3.80 -7.37
N ILE A 101 -10.44 2.91 -8.34
CA ILE A 101 -9.82 3.27 -9.62
C ILE A 101 -10.68 4.30 -10.34
N ARG A 102 -11.98 4.02 -10.48
CA ARG A 102 -12.91 4.92 -11.17
C ARG A 102 -12.91 6.30 -10.54
N ASP A 103 -12.94 6.37 -9.21
CA ASP A 103 -13.03 7.63 -8.47
C ASP A 103 -11.69 8.38 -8.48
N MET A 104 -10.55 7.68 -8.40
CA MET A 104 -9.21 8.26 -8.60
C MET A 104 -9.03 8.80 -10.02
N THR A 105 -9.48 8.04 -11.03
CA THR A 105 -9.42 8.47 -12.43
C THR A 105 -10.35 9.65 -12.68
N ALA A 106 -11.58 9.61 -12.19
CA ALA A 106 -12.53 10.71 -12.31
C ALA A 106 -12.00 11.99 -11.65
N GLU A 107 -11.40 11.89 -10.47
CA GLU A 107 -10.82 13.04 -9.80
C GLU A 107 -9.61 13.58 -10.56
N SER A 108 -8.75 12.71 -11.10
CA SER A 108 -7.65 13.14 -11.97
C SER A 108 -8.13 13.89 -13.24
N VAL A 109 -9.37 13.65 -13.68
CA VAL A 109 -9.98 14.30 -14.85
C VAL A 109 -10.70 15.61 -14.50
N LYS A 110 -11.35 15.71 -13.33
CA LYS A 110 -12.10 16.92 -12.92
C LYS A 110 -11.23 18.17 -12.80
N HIS A 111 -9.97 18.02 -12.42
CA HIS A 111 -9.01 19.13 -12.33
C HIS A 111 -8.45 19.56 -13.71
N TYR A 112 -9.08 19.09 -14.80
CA TYR A 112 -8.72 19.44 -16.19
C TYR A 112 -9.78 20.32 -16.89
N PRO A 113 -9.80 21.64 -16.66
CA PRO A 113 -10.39 22.57 -17.62
C PRO A 113 -9.30 23.43 -18.28
N GLY A 114 -8.88 23.05 -19.48
CA GLY A 114 -8.33 23.98 -20.48
C GLY A 114 -6.86 24.41 -20.39
N GLY A 115 -6.01 23.77 -19.57
CA GLY A 115 -4.58 24.11 -19.45
C GLY A 115 -3.63 22.99 -19.88
N LEU A 116 -2.57 23.32 -20.63
CA LEU A 116 -1.40 22.47 -20.87
C LEU A 116 -0.66 22.22 -19.55
N LEU A 117 -1.00 21.12 -18.87
CA LEU A 117 -0.31 20.72 -17.65
C LEU A 117 1.06 20.12 -17.98
N LEU A 118 2.11 20.66 -17.34
CA LEU A 118 3.43 20.03 -17.31
C LEU A 118 3.31 18.66 -16.62
N ALA A 119 4.18 17.70 -16.96
CA ALA A 119 4.22 16.37 -16.33
C ALA A 119 4.42 16.41 -14.79
N SER A 120 4.80 17.58 -14.27
CA SER A 120 4.91 17.91 -12.85
C SER A 120 3.59 18.29 -12.18
N ASP A 121 2.46 18.39 -12.89
CA ASP A 121 1.16 18.70 -12.28
C ASP A 121 0.58 17.48 -11.52
N PRO A 122 0.09 17.66 -10.28
CA PRO A 122 -0.51 16.58 -9.49
C PRO A 122 -1.66 15.84 -10.16
N TRP A 123 -2.28 16.46 -11.15
CA TRP A 123 -3.51 16.02 -11.77
C TRP A 123 -3.32 15.72 -13.26
N PHE A 124 -2.08 15.48 -13.70
CA PHE A 124 -1.84 14.91 -15.02
C PHE A 124 -2.64 13.59 -15.14
N PRO A 125 -3.41 13.36 -16.22
CA PRO A 125 -4.24 12.18 -16.37
C PRO A 125 -3.41 10.90 -16.18
N ARG A 126 -3.72 10.14 -15.14
CA ARG A 126 -3.00 8.90 -14.80
C ARG A 126 -3.92 7.70 -15.00
N THR A 127 -3.38 6.71 -15.71
CA THR A 127 -3.99 5.38 -15.75
C THR A 127 -3.56 4.61 -14.51
N TYR A 128 -4.45 4.55 -13.53
CA TYR A 128 -4.28 3.69 -12.36
C TYR A 128 -4.67 2.26 -12.74
N THR A 129 -3.80 1.31 -12.45
CA THR A 129 -4.11 -0.12 -12.57
C THR A 129 -4.50 -0.69 -11.21
N ASP A 130 -5.33 -1.74 -11.17
CA ASP A 130 -5.72 -2.45 -9.95
C ASP A 130 -4.52 -2.75 -9.06
N ASN A 131 -3.45 -3.27 -9.67
CA ASN A 131 -2.23 -3.62 -8.95
C ASN A 131 -1.54 -2.40 -8.31
N LYS A 132 -1.56 -1.22 -8.95
CA LYS A 132 -0.96 0.01 -8.40
C LYS A 132 -1.76 0.52 -7.21
N ILE A 133 -3.09 0.62 -7.37
CA ILE A 133 -4.00 1.06 -6.31
C ILE A 133 -3.89 0.12 -5.11
N TYR A 134 -4.02 -1.19 -5.35
CA TYR A 134 -3.92 -2.21 -4.31
C TYR A 134 -2.58 -2.15 -3.56
N SER A 135 -1.47 -2.09 -4.30
CA SER A 135 -0.14 -1.99 -3.69
C SER A 135 0.05 -0.71 -2.89
N LYS A 136 -0.59 0.40 -3.31
CA LYS A 136 -0.50 1.68 -2.63
C LYS A 136 -1.35 1.72 -1.37
N VAL A 137 -2.63 1.34 -1.45
CA VAL A 137 -3.53 1.23 -0.29
C VAL A 137 -2.90 0.35 0.78
N ARG A 138 -2.40 -0.83 0.40
CA ARG A 138 -1.74 -1.75 1.34
C ARG A 138 -0.51 -1.14 2.05
N LYS A 139 0.26 -0.30 1.35
CA LYS A 139 1.40 0.42 1.95
C LYS A 139 0.93 1.51 2.90
N LEU A 140 -0.13 2.24 2.55
CA LEU A 140 -0.70 3.30 3.38
C LEU A 140 -1.26 2.73 4.68
N LEU A 141 -2.09 1.68 4.60
CA LEU A 141 -2.66 1.02 5.78
C LEU A 141 -1.60 0.46 6.71
N LYS A 142 -0.55 -0.15 6.15
CA LYS A 142 0.57 -0.62 6.96
C LYS A 142 1.29 0.53 7.68
N ALA A 143 1.44 1.68 7.01
CA ALA A 143 2.07 2.84 7.63
C ALA A 143 1.18 3.44 8.72
N GLU A 144 -0.14 3.40 8.53
CA GLU A 144 -1.14 3.77 9.53
C GLU A 144 -1.10 2.84 10.74
N ASP A 145 -1.08 1.52 10.55
CA ASP A 145 -0.91 0.53 11.63
C ASP A 145 0.40 0.75 12.41
N ASP A 146 1.51 0.96 11.68
CA ASP A 146 2.82 1.23 12.28
C ASP A 146 2.78 2.55 13.11
N LEU A 147 2.04 3.57 12.64
CA LEU A 147 1.85 4.84 13.36
C LEU A 147 0.94 4.70 14.58
N ALA A 148 -0.17 3.97 14.44
CA ALA A 148 -1.11 3.71 15.53
C ALA A 148 -0.40 3.00 16.70
N ALA A 149 0.39 1.96 16.39
CA ALA A 149 1.21 1.27 17.37
C ALA A 149 2.25 2.20 18.03
N GLU A 150 2.82 3.15 17.28
CA GLU A 150 3.75 4.13 17.84
C GLU A 150 3.05 5.12 18.78
N LEU A 151 1.87 5.61 18.40
CA LEU A 151 1.06 6.51 19.21
C LEU A 151 0.58 5.82 20.49
N GLU A 152 0.12 4.58 20.39
CA GLU A 152 -0.27 3.76 21.54
C GLU A 152 0.89 3.61 22.53
N THR A 153 2.10 3.27 22.04
CA THR A 153 3.28 3.20 22.93
C THR A 153 3.62 4.52 23.59
N LYS A 154 3.42 5.65 22.89
CA LYS A 154 3.65 6.98 23.47
C LYS A 154 2.60 7.32 24.52
N LEU A 155 1.35 6.95 24.27
CA LEU A 155 0.24 7.13 25.21
C LEU A 155 0.46 6.31 26.48
N ASN A 156 0.78 5.02 26.34
CA ASN A 156 1.03 4.14 27.47
C ASN A 156 2.23 4.60 28.32
N ALA A 157 3.29 5.08 27.66
CA ALA A 157 4.44 5.68 28.35
C ALA A 157 4.06 6.96 29.11
N HIS A 158 3.19 7.78 28.55
CA HIS A 158 2.72 9.02 29.21
C HIS A 158 1.87 8.73 30.45
N TYR A 159 1.01 7.71 30.41
CA TYR A 159 0.15 7.36 31.54
C TYR A 159 0.74 6.35 32.51
N GLY A 160 1.97 5.87 32.29
CA GLY A 160 2.61 4.84 33.13
C GLY A 160 1.84 3.52 33.16
N ILE A 161 1.06 3.23 32.12
CA ILE A 161 0.22 2.02 32.03
C ILE A 161 1.09 0.80 31.72
N ASP A 162 2.20 0.98 31.03
CA ASP A 162 3.13 -0.11 30.72
C ASP A 162 4.08 -0.38 31.88
N SER A 163 3.93 -1.54 32.50
CA SER A 163 5.01 -2.15 33.26
C SER A 163 6.24 -2.35 32.36
N ASP A 164 7.46 -2.24 32.90
CA ASP A 164 8.71 -2.46 32.14
C ASP A 164 8.72 -3.78 31.33
N SER A 165 7.96 -4.77 31.78
CA SER A 165 7.78 -6.06 31.11
C SER A 165 7.06 -5.96 29.75
N THR A 166 6.01 -5.16 29.63
CA THR A 166 5.23 -4.99 28.37
C THR A 166 6.04 -4.25 27.31
N ALA A 167 6.82 -3.24 27.73
CA ALA A 167 7.73 -2.51 26.85
C ALA A 167 8.83 -3.44 26.28
N GLN A 168 9.40 -4.30 27.13
CA GLN A 168 10.42 -5.27 26.72
C GLN A 168 9.85 -6.33 25.76
N GLN A 169 8.63 -6.82 26.00
CA GLN A 169 7.96 -7.75 25.09
C GLN A 169 7.72 -7.12 23.71
N THR A 170 7.21 -5.88 23.67
CA THR A 170 6.97 -5.16 22.42
C THR A 170 8.27 -4.93 21.64
N ALA A 171 9.37 -4.61 22.33
CA ALA A 171 10.68 -4.47 21.72
C ALA A 171 11.18 -5.80 21.10
N ASN A 172 11.02 -6.91 21.81
CA ASN A 172 11.37 -8.25 21.32
C ASN A 172 10.54 -8.63 20.09
N GLU A 173 9.23 -8.38 20.10
CA GLU A 173 8.37 -8.63 18.95
C GLU A 173 8.79 -7.82 17.71
N ARG A 174 9.15 -6.54 17.90
CA ARG A 174 9.67 -5.70 16.82
C ARG A 174 10.95 -6.28 16.23
N GLN A 175 11.87 -6.77 17.08
CA GLN A 175 13.10 -7.43 16.63
C GLN A 175 12.81 -8.72 15.85
N ILE A 176 11.90 -9.57 16.33
CA ILE A 176 11.49 -10.80 15.65
C ILE A 176 10.92 -10.46 14.27
N ARG A 177 9.98 -9.52 14.18
CA ARG A 177 9.39 -9.08 12.90
C ARG A 177 10.45 -8.50 11.96
N ALA A 178 11.45 -7.78 12.48
CA ALA A 178 12.55 -7.26 11.67
C ALA A 178 13.43 -8.39 11.11
N LEU A 179 13.78 -9.37 11.94
CA LEU A 179 14.58 -10.53 11.56
C LEU A 179 13.86 -11.42 10.54
N GLU A 180 12.55 -11.65 10.71
CA GLU A 180 11.72 -12.34 9.72
C GLU A 180 11.70 -11.60 8.36
N ARG A 181 11.58 -10.27 8.37
CA ARG A 181 11.63 -9.46 7.14
C ARG A 181 12.99 -9.62 6.44
N GLN A 182 14.09 -9.66 7.18
CA GLN A 182 15.42 -9.91 6.62
C GLN A 182 15.54 -11.32 6.04
N SER A 183 15.09 -12.34 6.78
CA SER A 183 15.06 -13.73 6.31
C SER A 183 14.26 -13.90 5.02
N ARG A 184 13.07 -13.30 4.93
CA ARG A 184 12.25 -13.30 3.69
C ARG A 184 12.96 -12.63 2.52
N ARG A 185 13.67 -11.51 2.75
CA ARG A 185 14.45 -10.83 1.70
C ARG A 185 15.63 -11.69 1.23
N ALA A 186 16.34 -12.34 2.15
CA ALA A 186 17.43 -13.25 1.82
C ALA A 186 16.93 -14.46 1.02
N LYS A 187 15.83 -15.08 1.45
CA LYS A 187 15.18 -16.18 0.72
C LYS A 187 14.79 -15.78 -0.70
N LYS A 188 14.13 -14.63 -0.88
CA LYS A 188 13.76 -14.13 -2.22
C LYS A 188 14.98 -13.84 -3.10
N LYS A 189 16.08 -13.34 -2.53
CA LYS A 189 17.34 -13.14 -3.28
C LYS A 189 17.90 -14.48 -3.77
N LEU A 190 17.92 -15.50 -2.90
CA LEU A 190 18.37 -16.85 -3.25
C LEU A 190 17.49 -17.49 -4.33
N GLU A 191 16.16 -17.38 -4.20
CA GLU A 191 15.21 -17.87 -5.22
C GLU A 191 15.44 -17.20 -6.58
N ASN A 192 15.66 -15.88 -6.61
CA ASN A 192 15.98 -15.15 -7.83
C ASN A 192 17.33 -15.59 -8.44
N GLN A 193 18.33 -15.86 -7.61
CA GLN A 193 19.62 -16.39 -8.07
C GLN A 193 19.46 -17.77 -8.71
N LEU A 194 18.75 -18.68 -8.03
CA LEU A 194 18.47 -20.02 -8.54
C LEU A 194 17.68 -19.98 -9.86
N ALA A 195 16.67 -19.11 -9.95
CA ALA A 195 15.90 -18.94 -11.18
C ALA A 195 16.77 -18.44 -12.35
N ASN A 196 17.71 -17.53 -12.08
CA ASN A 196 18.64 -17.03 -13.07
C ASN A 196 19.64 -18.11 -13.53
N GLU A 197 20.15 -18.92 -12.61
CA GLU A 197 21.02 -20.06 -12.95
C GLU A 197 20.29 -21.11 -13.77
N LEU A 198 19.07 -21.46 -13.39
CA LEU A 198 18.23 -22.40 -14.16
C LEU A 198 17.99 -21.88 -15.59
N LYS A 199 17.74 -20.57 -15.73
CA LYS A 199 17.59 -19.93 -17.05
C LYS A 199 18.88 -20.01 -17.88
N LYS A 200 20.05 -19.82 -17.26
CA LYS A 200 21.35 -19.98 -17.92
C LYS A 200 21.58 -21.42 -18.37
N GLN A 201 21.31 -22.41 -17.51
CA GLN A 201 21.45 -23.83 -17.86
C GLN A 201 20.55 -24.22 -19.02
N LYS A 202 19.28 -23.80 -19.01
CA LYS A 202 18.35 -24.02 -20.13
C LYS A 202 18.84 -23.38 -21.43
N ALA A 203 19.44 -22.19 -21.35
CA ALA A 203 20.00 -21.53 -22.53
C ALA A 203 21.22 -22.28 -23.10
N ILE A 204 22.08 -22.85 -22.24
CA ILE A 204 23.21 -23.68 -22.66
C ILE A 204 22.71 -24.96 -23.32
N LEU A 205 21.75 -25.64 -22.71
CA LEU A 205 21.17 -26.87 -23.27
C LEU A 205 20.58 -26.65 -24.65
N ARG A 206 19.80 -25.57 -24.85
CA ARG A 206 19.27 -25.20 -26.18
C ARG A 206 20.37 -24.92 -27.22
N LYS A 207 21.48 -24.31 -26.82
CA LYS A 207 22.61 -24.08 -27.74
C LYS A 207 23.25 -25.40 -28.17
N ASN A 208 23.38 -26.35 -27.24
CA ASN A 208 23.91 -27.67 -27.55
C ASN A 208 22.97 -28.45 -28.48
N GLU A 209 21.65 -28.39 -28.26
CA GLU A 209 20.65 -29.00 -29.15
C GLU A 209 20.77 -28.47 -30.59
N ILE A 210 20.82 -27.15 -30.75
CA ILE A 210 20.99 -26.51 -32.08
C ILE A 210 22.32 -26.91 -32.72
N GLN A 211 23.39 -27.03 -31.94
CA GLN A 211 24.70 -27.44 -32.45
C GLN A 211 24.70 -28.89 -32.91
N GLU A 212 24.06 -29.80 -32.18
CA GLU A 212 23.90 -31.20 -32.58
C GLU A 212 23.02 -31.35 -33.82
N GLU A 213 21.90 -30.60 -33.92
CA GLU A 213 21.09 -30.58 -35.14
C GLU A 213 21.88 -30.13 -36.36
N LYS A 214 22.72 -29.08 -36.20
CA LYS A 214 23.59 -28.62 -37.28
C LYS A 214 24.61 -29.68 -37.70
N ARG A 215 25.23 -30.37 -36.74
CA ARG A 215 26.14 -31.50 -37.01
C ARG A 215 25.44 -32.61 -37.77
N LEU A 216 24.21 -32.96 -37.38
CA LEU A 216 23.39 -33.97 -38.07
C LEU A 216 23.02 -33.54 -39.50
N GLN A 217 22.75 -32.25 -39.72
CA GLN A 217 22.50 -31.73 -41.07
C GLN A 217 23.75 -31.81 -41.96
N GLU A 218 24.91 -31.44 -41.42
CA GLU A 218 26.20 -31.50 -42.12
C GLU A 218 26.58 -32.95 -42.49
N THR A 219 26.41 -33.91 -41.56
CA THR A 219 26.68 -35.33 -41.83
C THR A 219 25.71 -35.90 -42.86
N ASN A 220 24.42 -35.58 -42.78
CA ASN A 220 23.43 -35.99 -43.77
C ASN A 220 23.73 -35.41 -45.17
N GLN A 221 24.18 -34.16 -45.24
CA GLN A 221 24.60 -33.54 -46.50
C GLN A 221 25.84 -34.24 -47.08
N ALA A 222 26.83 -34.54 -46.25
CA ALA A 222 28.03 -35.28 -46.64
C ALA A 222 27.69 -36.68 -47.18
N LEU A 223 26.78 -37.41 -46.52
CA LEU A 223 26.30 -38.71 -46.99
C LEU A 223 25.60 -38.60 -48.36
N ARG A 224 24.72 -37.62 -48.55
CA ARG A 224 24.06 -37.39 -49.85
C ARG A 224 25.08 -37.16 -50.97
N LEU A 225 26.12 -36.37 -50.70
CA LEU A 225 27.21 -36.13 -51.66
C LEU A 225 28.05 -37.39 -51.93
N ALA A 226 28.27 -38.23 -50.93
CA ALA A 226 28.98 -39.50 -51.08
C ALA A 226 28.19 -40.50 -51.95
N PHE A 227 26.90 -40.66 -51.68
CA PHE A 227 26.02 -41.55 -52.47
C PHE A 227 25.83 -41.06 -53.91
N ALA A 228 25.80 -39.75 -54.15
CA ALA A 228 25.72 -39.20 -55.51
C ALA A 228 26.92 -39.57 -56.39
N LYS A 229 28.09 -39.88 -55.78
CA LYS A 229 29.31 -40.27 -56.51
C LYS A 229 29.36 -41.75 -56.87
N VAL A 230 28.52 -42.60 -56.29
CA VAL A 230 28.46 -44.02 -56.63
C VAL A 230 27.80 -44.12 -58.01
N LYS A 231 28.63 -44.17 -59.06
CA LYS A 231 28.18 -44.46 -60.43
C LYS A 231 27.39 -45.77 -60.38
N LYS A 232 26.20 -45.78 -60.99
CA LYS A 232 25.40 -46.99 -61.14
C LYS A 232 26.33 -48.09 -61.70
N PRO A 233 26.39 -49.28 -61.08
CA PRO A 233 27.14 -50.37 -61.66
C PRO A 233 26.60 -50.58 -63.07
N VAL A 234 27.48 -50.47 -64.06
CA VAL A 234 27.14 -50.81 -65.44
C VAL A 234 26.96 -52.31 -65.42
N ILE A 235 25.71 -52.76 -65.33
CA ILE A 235 25.36 -54.15 -65.56
C ILE A 235 25.56 -54.34 -67.05
N ILE A 236 26.72 -54.90 -67.42
CA ILE A 236 26.97 -55.38 -68.76
C ILE A 236 26.26 -56.73 -68.81
N ASP A 237 25.06 -56.76 -69.37
CA ASP A 237 24.37 -58.02 -69.66
C ASP A 237 25.19 -58.74 -70.74
N SER A 238 26.16 -59.56 -70.31
CA SER A 238 26.84 -60.51 -71.18
C SER A 238 25.87 -61.66 -71.47
N THR A 239 24.90 -61.40 -72.34
CA THR A 239 24.04 -62.42 -72.92
C THR A 239 24.66 -62.85 -74.24
N ASP A 240 25.78 -63.58 -74.16
CA ASP A 240 26.34 -64.28 -75.31
C ASP A 240 25.70 -65.69 -75.36
N ALA A 241 24.95 -65.91 -76.43
CA ALA A 241 24.47 -67.20 -76.92
C ALA A 241 25.25 -67.58 -78.18
#